data_AF-A0A2D4NZR1-F1
#
_entry.id   AF-A0A2D4NZR1-F1
#
_cell.length_a   1.000
_cell.length_b   1.000
_cell.length_c   1.000
_cell.angle_alpha   90.00
_cell.angle_beta   90.00
_cell.angle_gamma   90.00
#
_symmetry.space_group_name_H-M   'P 1'
#
loop_
_entity.id
_entity.type
_entity.pdbx_description
1 polymer ?
#
loop_
_entity_poly.entity_id
_entity_poly.type
_entity_poly.pdbx_seq_one_letter_code
_entity_poly.pdbx_strand_id
1 'polypeptide(L)'
;SKTKPHKHVLENCAPLLRYVSHSEFKDLMLPALQKSLLRSPENAIETISCLLASVTLDLSQYALDIVKGLASQLKSNSSHLMDKAVVALKNLALQCSDPSTMESFGKHLFAILGGAEGKLTVVAQKISILSGIGSCSHHAVSGASNQVLSGTMVELFVPFLQQEVHEGTLVHAISILALWCRRFVTEVPKMLVEWFKKAFSLKACTSAVRHAYLQCMLASFKGNVLLQGSEMLPLLI
;
A
#
# COMPACT_ATOMS: atom_id res chain seq x y z
N SER A 1 -10.09 -19.44 17.65
CA SER A 1 -9.92 -19.18 19.09
C SER A 1 -10.52 -17.82 19.41
N LYS A 2 -11.13 -17.62 20.59
CA LYS A 2 -11.66 -16.31 21.04
C LYS A 2 -10.61 -15.49 21.84
N THR A 3 -9.44 -16.05 22.07
CA THR A 3 -8.37 -15.43 22.88
C THR A 3 -7.21 -15.07 21.98
N LYS A 4 -6.75 -13.82 22.09
CA LYS A 4 -5.55 -13.33 21.40
C LYS A 4 -4.30 -14.09 21.91
N PRO A 5 -3.51 -14.72 21.03
CA PRO A 5 -2.27 -15.37 21.43
C PRO A 5 -1.26 -14.34 21.98
N HIS A 6 -0.45 -14.75 22.96
CA HIS A 6 0.65 -13.90 23.44
C HIS A 6 1.71 -13.73 22.34
N LYS A 7 2.29 -12.53 22.25
CA LYS A 7 3.26 -12.18 21.21
C LYS A 7 4.48 -13.13 21.16
N HIS A 8 5.02 -13.52 22.32
CA HIS A 8 6.16 -14.43 22.40
C HIS A 8 5.86 -15.81 21.79
N VAL A 9 4.60 -16.27 21.85
CA VAL A 9 4.18 -17.53 21.22
C VAL A 9 4.24 -17.39 19.69
N LEU A 10 3.76 -16.27 19.15
CA LEU A 10 3.80 -15.99 17.72
C LEU A 10 5.24 -15.92 17.21
N GLU A 11 6.12 -15.24 17.94
CA GLU A 11 7.53 -15.09 17.60
C GLU A 11 8.26 -16.45 17.59
N ASN A 12 7.97 -17.32 18.56
CA ASN A 12 8.57 -18.66 18.64
C ASN A 12 8.06 -19.64 17.56
N CYS A 13 6.91 -19.36 16.93
CA CYS A 13 6.41 -20.16 15.81
C CYS A 13 7.06 -19.79 14.47
N ALA A 14 7.70 -18.62 14.37
CA ALA A 14 8.25 -18.13 13.11
C ALA A 14 9.23 -19.11 12.41
N PRO A 15 10.14 -19.83 13.11
CA PRO A 15 11.02 -20.80 12.46
C PRO A 15 10.27 -21.94 11.77
N LEU A 16 9.15 -22.40 12.35
CA LEU A 16 8.33 -23.46 11.76
C LEU A 16 7.60 -22.98 10.51
N LEU A 17 7.13 -21.73 10.52
CA LEU A 17 6.41 -21.12 9.40
C LEU A 17 7.27 -20.98 8.13
N ARG A 18 8.61 -20.97 8.26
CA ARG A 18 9.53 -20.96 7.11
C ARG A 18 9.55 -22.26 6.32
N TYR A 19 9.09 -23.37 6.90
CA TYR A 19 9.06 -24.68 6.24
C TYR A 19 7.69 -25.03 5.65
N VAL A 20 6.70 -24.14 5.77
CA VAL A 20 5.36 -24.34 5.24
C VAL A 20 5.42 -24.42 3.71
N SER A 21 4.85 -25.48 3.14
CA SER A 21 4.70 -25.66 1.70
C SER A 21 3.50 -24.89 1.14
N HIS A 22 3.48 -24.69 -0.18
CA HIS A 22 2.30 -24.12 -0.86
C HIS A 22 1.01 -24.92 -0.65
N SER A 23 1.09 -26.25 -0.60
CA SER A 23 -0.08 -27.11 -0.34
C SER A 23 -0.61 -26.89 1.07
N GLU A 24 0.25 -26.90 2.09
CA GLU A 24 -0.17 -26.66 3.47
C GLU A 24 -0.72 -25.24 3.65
N PHE A 25 -0.11 -24.24 3.01
CA PHE A 25 -0.63 -22.88 3.03
C PHE A 25 -2.02 -22.81 2.41
N LYS A 26 -2.20 -23.38 1.22
CA LYS A 26 -3.47 -23.36 0.46
C LYS A 26 -4.58 -24.12 1.19
N ASP A 27 -4.29 -25.32 1.66
CA ASP A 27 -5.32 -26.25 2.12
C ASP A 27 -5.66 -26.06 3.60
N LEU A 28 -4.71 -25.56 4.42
CA LEU A 28 -4.88 -25.40 5.86
C LEU A 28 -4.87 -23.93 6.28
N MET A 29 -3.84 -23.16 5.90
CA MET A 29 -3.63 -21.82 6.47
C MET A 29 -4.56 -20.76 5.89
N LEU A 30 -4.70 -20.71 4.56
CA LEU A 30 -5.53 -19.73 3.87
C LEU A 30 -7.01 -19.79 4.31
N PRO A 31 -7.67 -20.97 4.36
CA PRO A 31 -9.03 -21.08 4.87
C PRO A 31 -9.15 -20.66 6.35
N ALA A 32 -8.17 -21.04 7.18
CA ALA A 32 -8.16 -20.68 8.60
C ALA A 32 -8.00 -19.16 8.81
N LEU A 33 -7.14 -18.51 8.03
CA LEU A 33 -6.92 -17.07 8.01
C LEU A 33 -8.22 -16.34 7.65
N GLN A 34 -8.84 -16.71 6.51
CA GLN A 34 -10.07 -16.08 6.03
C GLN A 34 -11.20 -16.22 7.04
N LYS A 35 -11.39 -17.44 7.56
CA LYS A 35 -12.42 -17.73 8.58
C LYS A 35 -12.19 -16.94 9.87
N SER A 36 -10.93 -16.72 10.25
CA SER A 36 -10.59 -15.97 11.47
C SER A 36 -10.81 -14.47 11.32
N LEU A 37 -10.46 -13.89 10.16
CA LEU A 37 -10.75 -12.48 9.85
C LEU A 37 -12.26 -12.19 9.85
N LEU A 38 -13.07 -13.11 9.32
CA LEU A 38 -14.52 -12.94 9.28
C LEU A 38 -15.18 -13.06 10.66
N ARG A 39 -14.62 -13.86 11.57
CA ARG A 39 -15.27 -14.19 12.85
C ARG A 39 -14.79 -13.33 14.02
N SER A 40 -13.51 -12.95 14.03
CA SER A 40 -12.92 -12.18 15.13
C SER A 40 -11.64 -11.47 14.66
N PRO A 41 -11.76 -10.43 13.81
CA PRO A 41 -10.60 -9.73 13.28
C PRO A 41 -9.73 -9.12 14.39
N GLU A 42 -10.32 -8.67 15.51
CA GLU A 42 -9.62 -8.09 16.67
C GLU A 42 -8.60 -9.04 17.28
N ASN A 43 -8.93 -10.33 17.33
CA ASN A 43 -8.06 -11.35 17.89
C ASN A 43 -7.16 -12.01 16.84
N ALA A 44 -7.56 -11.98 15.57
CA ALA A 44 -6.89 -12.70 14.50
C ALA A 44 -5.82 -11.88 13.78
N ILE A 45 -6.03 -10.57 13.59
CA ILE A 45 -5.25 -9.78 12.63
C ILE A 45 -3.76 -9.70 12.94
N GLU A 46 -3.39 -9.66 14.22
CA GLU A 46 -1.98 -9.64 14.63
C GLU A 46 -1.30 -10.99 14.39
N THR A 47 -1.99 -12.09 14.70
CA THR A 47 -1.52 -13.46 14.40
C THR A 47 -1.31 -13.64 12.90
N ILE A 48 -2.26 -13.17 12.09
CA ILE A 48 -2.19 -13.22 10.63
C ILE A 48 -1.02 -12.39 10.12
N SER A 49 -0.84 -11.18 10.65
CA SER A 49 0.28 -10.31 10.28
C SER A 49 1.63 -10.95 10.60
N CYS A 50 1.78 -11.60 11.76
CA CYS A 50 2.99 -12.35 12.13
C CYS A 50 3.22 -13.54 11.21
N LEU A 51 2.17 -14.27 10.84
CA LEU A 51 2.26 -15.40 9.91
C LEU A 51 2.79 -14.94 8.55
N LEU A 52 2.18 -13.89 7.98
CA LEU A 52 2.59 -13.32 6.68
C LEU A 52 4.04 -12.82 6.70
N ALA A 53 4.50 -12.28 7.84
CA ALA A 53 5.88 -11.85 7.99
C ALA A 53 6.89 -13.02 8.11
N SER A 54 6.43 -14.21 8.48
CA SER A 54 7.31 -15.33 8.85
C SER A 54 7.44 -16.41 7.76
N VAL A 55 6.45 -16.51 6.88
CA VAL A 55 6.53 -17.44 5.73
C VAL A 55 7.62 -17.00 4.75
N THR A 56 8.10 -17.95 3.96
CA THR A 56 9.10 -17.72 2.89
C THR A 56 8.56 -18.17 1.53
N LEU A 57 7.24 -18.08 1.35
CA LEU A 57 6.51 -18.46 0.14
C LEU A 57 6.21 -17.21 -0.69
N ASP A 58 6.25 -17.35 -2.01
CA ASP A 58 5.64 -16.33 -2.87
C ASP A 58 4.11 -16.42 -2.78
N LEU A 59 3.50 -15.50 -2.05
CA LEU A 59 2.06 -15.48 -1.82
C LEU A 59 1.26 -14.84 -2.93
N SER A 60 1.88 -14.45 -4.07
CA SER A 60 1.18 -13.77 -5.16
C SER A 60 -0.13 -14.47 -5.58
N GLN A 61 -0.12 -15.79 -5.76
CA GLN A 61 -1.32 -16.53 -6.18
C GLN A 61 -2.48 -16.53 -5.16
N TYR A 62 -2.23 -16.13 -3.91
CA TYR A 62 -3.25 -16.02 -2.86
C TYR A 62 -3.55 -14.57 -2.47
N ALA A 63 -2.76 -13.61 -2.96
CA ALA A 63 -2.76 -12.25 -2.45
C ALA A 63 -4.14 -11.60 -2.53
N LEU A 64 -4.82 -11.67 -3.69
CA LEU A 64 -6.13 -11.05 -3.86
C LEU A 64 -7.19 -11.57 -2.88
N ASP A 65 -7.16 -12.85 -2.54
CA ASP A 65 -8.11 -13.43 -1.60
C ASP A 65 -7.84 -13.04 -0.15
N ILE A 66 -6.56 -12.87 0.21
CA ILE A 66 -6.15 -12.38 1.52
C ILE A 66 -6.46 -10.88 1.65
N VAL A 67 -6.20 -10.10 0.60
CA VAL A 67 -6.41 -8.65 0.57
C VAL A 67 -7.87 -8.30 0.76
N LYS A 68 -8.81 -8.98 0.10
CA LYS A 68 -10.25 -8.74 0.30
C LYS A 68 -10.64 -8.83 1.78
N GLY A 69 -10.10 -9.82 2.49
CA GLY A 69 -10.30 -9.99 3.93
C GLY A 69 -9.70 -8.83 4.74
N LEU A 70 -8.45 -8.45 4.47
CA LEU A 70 -7.76 -7.38 5.20
C LEU A 70 -8.28 -5.97 4.86
N ALA A 71 -8.70 -5.71 3.62
CA ALA A 71 -9.21 -4.43 3.17
C ALA A 71 -10.51 -4.03 3.88
N SER A 72 -11.33 -5.03 4.25
CA SER A 72 -12.51 -4.79 5.11
C SER A 72 -12.13 -4.17 6.47
N GLN A 73 -10.95 -4.50 7.00
CA GLN A 73 -10.46 -4.02 8.29
C GLN A 73 -9.84 -2.63 8.21
N LEU A 74 -9.37 -2.21 7.03
CA LEU A 74 -8.93 -0.83 6.78
C LEU A 74 -10.08 0.18 6.89
N LYS A 75 -11.32 -0.27 6.81
CA LYS A 75 -12.54 0.55 6.97
C LYS A 75 -13.23 0.32 8.32
N SER A 76 -12.53 -0.27 9.29
CA SER A 76 -13.08 -0.47 10.62
C SER A 76 -13.34 0.86 11.33
N ASN A 77 -14.22 0.84 12.34
CA ASN A 77 -14.39 1.97 13.26
C ASN A 77 -13.31 2.00 14.36
N SER A 78 -12.48 0.95 14.46
CA SER A 78 -11.35 0.89 15.38
C SER A 78 -10.06 1.30 14.67
N SER A 79 -9.44 2.38 15.13
CA SER A 79 -8.12 2.82 14.64
C SER A 79 -7.06 1.74 14.81
N HIS A 80 -7.07 1.03 15.95
CA HIS A 80 -6.15 -0.08 16.19
C HIS A 80 -6.31 -1.20 15.16
N LEU A 81 -7.54 -1.57 14.78
CA LEU A 81 -7.76 -2.56 13.72
C LEU A 81 -7.26 -2.07 12.36
N MET A 82 -7.52 -0.80 12.03
CA MET A 82 -7.02 -0.18 10.81
C MET A 82 -5.49 -0.25 10.74
N ASP A 83 -4.79 0.15 11.81
CA ASP A 83 -3.33 0.13 11.88
C ASP A 83 -2.76 -1.29 11.70
N LYS A 84 -3.36 -2.28 12.37
CA LYS A 84 -2.94 -3.68 12.23
C LYS A 84 -3.18 -4.23 10.83
N ALA A 85 -4.26 -3.81 10.17
CA ALA A 85 -4.56 -4.19 8.79
C ALA A 85 -3.52 -3.62 7.82
N VAL A 86 -3.11 -2.36 8.00
CA VAL A 86 -2.03 -1.74 7.21
C VAL A 86 -0.74 -2.54 7.33
N VAL A 87 -0.36 -2.95 8.55
CA VAL A 87 0.84 -3.77 8.77
C VAL A 87 0.70 -5.16 8.14
N ALA A 88 -0.45 -5.81 8.28
CA ALA A 88 -0.70 -7.13 7.68
C ALA A 88 -0.58 -7.08 6.14
N LEU A 89 -1.11 -6.03 5.50
CA LEU A 89 -0.99 -5.83 4.06
C LEU A 89 0.45 -5.59 3.61
N LYS A 90 1.26 -4.89 4.43
CA LYS A 90 2.69 -4.72 4.15
C LYS A 90 3.41 -6.06 4.17
N ASN A 91 3.13 -6.87 5.20
CA ASN A 91 3.73 -8.19 5.34
C ASN A 91 3.29 -9.12 4.21
N LEU A 92 2.04 -9.05 3.75
CA LEU A 92 1.60 -9.76 2.55
C LEU A 92 2.35 -9.28 1.30
N ALA A 93 2.43 -7.97 1.08
CA ALA A 93 3.10 -7.41 -0.11
C ALA A 93 4.56 -7.85 -0.19
N LEU A 94 5.29 -7.84 0.93
CA LEU A 94 6.68 -8.33 1.02
C LEU A 94 6.85 -9.78 0.54
N GLN A 95 5.79 -10.60 0.56
CA GLN A 95 5.79 -11.98 0.10
C GLN A 95 5.31 -12.13 -1.35
N CYS A 96 5.02 -11.06 -2.08
CA CYS A 96 4.47 -11.12 -3.43
C CYS A 96 5.51 -10.64 -4.45
N SER A 97 5.89 -11.52 -5.38
CA SER A 97 6.91 -11.21 -6.41
C SER A 97 6.34 -11.02 -7.82
N ASP A 98 5.10 -11.46 -8.07
CA ASP A 98 4.40 -11.29 -9.35
C ASP A 98 3.85 -9.86 -9.56
N PRO A 99 4.25 -9.15 -10.63
CA PRO A 99 3.82 -7.77 -10.88
C PRO A 99 2.32 -7.63 -11.17
N SER A 100 1.73 -8.55 -11.94
CA SER A 100 0.31 -8.48 -12.33
C SER A 100 -0.63 -8.65 -11.14
N THR A 101 -0.25 -9.50 -10.21
CA THR A 101 -0.92 -9.68 -8.92
C THR A 101 -0.84 -8.40 -8.10
N MET A 102 0.35 -7.81 -7.95
CA MET A 102 0.52 -6.57 -7.17
C MET A 102 -0.19 -5.38 -7.79
N GLU A 103 -0.28 -5.33 -9.12
CA GLU A 103 -1.11 -4.36 -9.83
C GLU A 103 -2.58 -4.54 -9.48
N SER A 104 -3.08 -5.77 -9.52
CA SER A 104 -4.47 -6.12 -9.19
C SER A 104 -4.79 -5.82 -7.72
N PHE A 105 -3.84 -6.06 -6.82
CA PHE A 105 -3.91 -5.72 -5.41
C PHE A 105 -4.07 -4.21 -5.23
N GLY A 106 -3.16 -3.40 -5.77
CA GLY A 106 -3.25 -1.93 -5.68
C GLY A 106 -4.56 -1.40 -6.30
N LYS A 107 -4.95 -1.91 -7.48
CA LYS A 107 -6.21 -1.56 -8.15
C LYS A 107 -7.43 -1.86 -7.30
N HIS A 108 -7.46 -2.99 -6.59
CA HIS A 108 -8.56 -3.32 -5.69
C HIS A 108 -8.69 -2.30 -4.55
N LEU A 109 -7.59 -1.89 -3.92
CA LEU A 109 -7.63 -0.87 -2.87
C LEU A 109 -8.03 0.52 -3.42
N PHE A 110 -7.57 0.89 -4.62
CA PHE A 110 -8.02 2.11 -5.30
C PHE A 110 -9.51 2.07 -5.64
N ALA A 111 -10.04 0.91 -6.05
CA ALA A 111 -11.47 0.75 -6.28
C ALA A 111 -12.28 0.99 -5.00
N ILE A 112 -11.81 0.48 -3.85
CA ILE A 112 -12.43 0.76 -2.55
C ILE A 112 -12.35 2.25 -2.21
N LEU A 113 -11.19 2.89 -2.41
CA LEU A 113 -11.01 4.33 -2.21
C LEU A 113 -11.98 5.15 -3.09
N GLY A 114 -12.23 4.68 -4.31
CA GLY A 114 -13.20 5.23 -5.27
C GLY A 114 -14.67 4.86 -5.01
N GLY A 115 -14.96 4.07 -3.96
CA GLY A 115 -16.32 3.77 -3.52
C GLY A 115 -16.95 2.48 -4.05
N ALA A 116 -16.15 1.55 -4.62
CA ALA A 116 -16.65 0.25 -5.09
C ALA A 116 -17.34 -0.59 -4.00
N GLU A 117 -17.01 -0.35 -2.73
CA GLU A 117 -17.62 -0.98 -1.56
C GLU A 117 -18.36 0.04 -0.68
N GLY A 118 -18.92 1.07 -1.31
CA GLY A 118 -19.56 2.19 -0.63
C GLY A 118 -18.62 3.37 -0.41
N LYS A 119 -19.18 4.59 -0.44
CA LYS A 119 -18.42 5.83 -0.30
C LYS A 119 -17.81 5.94 1.10
N LEU A 120 -16.49 6.17 1.17
CA LEU A 120 -15.79 6.46 2.41
C LEU A 120 -16.10 7.89 2.86
N THR A 121 -16.99 8.02 3.84
CA THR A 121 -17.37 9.32 4.43
C THR A 121 -16.45 9.72 5.59
N VAL A 122 -15.80 8.75 6.23
CA VAL A 122 -14.88 8.99 7.35
C VAL A 122 -13.46 9.20 6.84
N VAL A 123 -12.89 10.37 7.12
CA VAL A 123 -11.51 10.74 6.70
C VAL A 123 -10.48 9.72 7.18
N ALA A 124 -10.59 9.23 8.42
CA ALA A 124 -9.67 8.23 8.96
C ALA A 124 -9.67 6.91 8.15
N GLN A 125 -10.82 6.48 7.63
CA GLN A 125 -10.90 5.29 6.79
C GLN A 125 -10.28 5.53 5.40
N LYS A 126 -10.46 6.73 4.82
CA LYS A 126 -9.75 7.12 3.58
C LYS A 126 -8.23 7.08 3.78
N ILE A 127 -7.73 7.67 4.88
CA ILE A 127 -6.31 7.67 5.24
C ILE A 127 -5.81 6.24 5.45
N SER A 128 -6.58 5.38 6.12
CA SER A 128 -6.25 3.97 6.33
C SER A 128 -6.15 3.19 5.02
N ILE A 129 -7.09 3.38 4.08
CA ILE A 129 -7.03 2.76 2.75
C ILE A 129 -5.80 3.24 1.97
N LEU A 130 -5.51 4.55 1.99
CA LEU A 130 -4.29 5.11 1.40
C LEU A 130 -3.03 4.50 2.02
N SER A 131 -2.98 4.34 3.35
CA SER A 131 -1.87 3.65 4.03
C SER A 131 -1.74 2.20 3.59
N GLY A 132 -2.87 1.50 3.37
CA GLY A 132 -2.88 0.16 2.78
C GLY A 132 -2.28 0.12 1.37
N ILE A 133 -2.60 1.10 0.51
CA ILE A 133 -1.98 1.26 -0.81
C ILE A 133 -0.48 1.54 -0.68
N GLY A 134 -0.07 2.29 0.35
CA GLY A 134 1.34 2.50 0.67
C GLY A 134 2.06 1.22 1.08
N SER A 135 1.40 0.37 1.88
CA SER A 135 1.93 -0.94 2.26
C SER A 135 2.27 -1.81 1.05
N CYS A 136 1.49 -1.73 -0.03
CA CYS A 136 1.75 -2.45 -1.28
C CYS A 136 3.07 -2.07 -1.96
N SER A 137 3.62 -0.87 -1.73
CA SER A 137 4.90 -0.43 -2.30
C SER A 137 6.13 -1.23 -1.80
N HIS A 138 5.94 -2.01 -0.72
CA HIS A 138 6.97 -2.88 -0.15
C HIS A 138 7.07 -4.26 -0.84
N HIS A 139 6.42 -4.45 -1.98
CA HIS A 139 6.43 -5.72 -2.70
C HIS A 139 7.83 -6.24 -3.08
N ALA A 140 7.92 -7.54 -3.37
CA ALA A 140 9.15 -8.21 -3.78
C ALA A 140 9.41 -8.20 -5.31
N VAL A 141 8.50 -7.63 -6.11
CA VAL A 141 8.72 -7.44 -7.56
C VAL A 141 10.04 -6.70 -7.81
N SER A 142 10.86 -7.26 -8.71
CA SER A 142 12.20 -6.78 -9.04
C SER A 142 12.36 -6.47 -10.54
N GLY A 143 13.53 -5.94 -10.93
CA GLY A 143 13.86 -5.65 -12.32
C GLY A 143 12.98 -4.55 -12.96
N ALA A 144 12.81 -4.62 -14.29
CA ALA A 144 12.02 -3.65 -15.04
C ALA A 144 10.52 -3.67 -14.67
N SER A 145 9.99 -4.82 -14.26
CA SER A 145 8.58 -4.94 -13.85
C SER A 145 8.22 -4.04 -12.67
N ASN A 146 9.17 -3.79 -11.77
CA ASN A 146 9.01 -2.85 -10.66
C ASN A 146 8.75 -1.40 -11.14
N GLN A 147 9.48 -0.97 -12.18
CA GLN A 147 9.31 0.35 -12.79
C GLN A 147 7.91 0.48 -13.40
N VAL A 148 7.49 -0.53 -14.18
CA VAL A 148 6.17 -0.57 -14.82
C VAL A 148 5.06 -0.51 -13.78
N LEU A 149 5.12 -1.38 -12.76
CA LEU A 149 4.13 -1.42 -11.67
C LEU A 149 4.01 -0.08 -10.95
N SER A 150 5.15 0.55 -10.63
CA SER A 150 5.17 1.86 -9.97
C SER A 150 4.56 2.95 -10.86
N GLY A 151 4.78 2.88 -12.19
CA GLY A 151 4.14 3.74 -13.18
C GLY A 151 2.62 3.57 -13.20
N THR A 152 2.12 2.33 -13.21
CA THR A 152 0.67 2.05 -13.15
C THR A 152 0.04 2.58 -11.85
N MET A 153 0.74 2.50 -10.71
CA MET A 153 0.23 3.09 -9.46
C MET A 153 0.16 4.61 -9.52
N VAL A 154 1.15 5.27 -10.14
CA VAL A 154 1.11 6.71 -10.41
C VAL A 154 -0.12 7.08 -11.24
N GLU A 155 -0.45 6.30 -12.26
CA GLU A 155 -1.63 6.53 -13.12
C GLU A 155 -2.94 6.49 -12.34
N LEU A 156 -3.01 5.70 -11.26
CA LEU A 156 -4.17 5.65 -10.35
C LEU A 156 -4.15 6.80 -9.33
N PHE A 157 -2.98 7.20 -8.85
CA PHE A 157 -2.83 8.28 -7.87
C PHE A 157 -3.21 9.66 -8.42
N VAL A 158 -2.74 10.02 -9.62
CA VAL A 158 -2.90 11.39 -10.12
C VAL A 158 -4.38 11.80 -10.27
N PRO A 159 -5.29 10.96 -10.83
CA PRO A 159 -6.72 11.28 -10.84
C PRO A 159 -7.31 11.47 -9.43
N PHE A 160 -6.89 10.66 -8.45
CA PHE A 160 -7.31 10.83 -7.06
C PHE A 160 -6.83 12.17 -6.48
N LEU A 161 -5.56 12.52 -6.67
CA LEU A 161 -4.97 13.79 -6.20
C LEU A 161 -5.63 15.02 -6.84
N GLN A 162 -6.13 14.90 -8.06
CA GLN A 162 -6.87 15.97 -8.75
C GLN A 162 -8.24 16.25 -8.13
N GLN A 163 -8.87 15.24 -7.51
CA GLN A 163 -10.24 15.31 -7.01
C GLN A 163 -10.32 15.48 -5.50
N GLU A 164 -9.28 15.10 -4.75
CA GLU A 164 -9.30 15.18 -3.29
C GLU A 164 -9.17 16.64 -2.81
N VAL A 165 -10.16 17.07 -2.03
CA VAL A 165 -10.27 18.46 -1.54
C VAL A 165 -9.91 18.59 -0.06
N HIS A 166 -9.86 17.49 0.69
CA HIS A 166 -9.50 17.52 2.10
C HIS A 166 -7.97 17.57 2.23
N GLU A 167 -7.43 18.69 2.74
CA GLU A 167 -5.99 18.97 2.81
C GLU A 167 -5.20 17.83 3.48
N GLY A 168 -5.64 17.36 4.66
CA GLY A 168 -4.96 16.29 5.38
C GLY A 168 -4.94 14.95 4.61
N THR A 169 -6.00 14.67 3.84
CA THR A 169 -6.07 13.46 3.01
C THR A 169 -5.15 13.61 1.80
N LEU A 170 -5.13 14.80 1.19
CA LEU A 170 -4.27 15.11 0.06
C LEU A 170 -2.80 15.02 0.44
N VAL A 171 -2.38 15.64 1.54
CA VAL A 171 -1.02 15.56 2.09
C VAL A 171 -0.63 14.09 2.34
N HIS A 172 -1.51 13.31 2.98
CA HIS A 172 -1.25 11.89 3.22
C HIS A 172 -1.10 11.11 1.91
N ALA A 173 -2.01 11.30 0.95
CA ALA A 173 -1.95 10.62 -0.34
C ALA A 173 -0.67 10.94 -1.13
N ILE A 174 -0.18 12.18 -1.07
CA ILE A 174 1.10 12.57 -1.69
C ILE A 174 2.27 11.85 -1.01
N SER A 175 2.23 11.70 0.32
CA SER A 175 3.26 10.95 1.05
C SER A 175 3.26 9.45 0.70
N ILE A 176 2.08 8.88 0.46
CA ILE A 176 1.93 7.50 -0.01
C ILE A 176 2.43 7.35 -1.45
N LEU A 177 2.08 8.29 -2.34
CA LEU A 177 2.61 8.34 -3.70
C LEU A 177 4.14 8.37 -3.69
N ALA A 178 4.75 9.15 -2.78
CA ALA A 178 6.20 9.22 -2.65
C ALA A 178 6.84 7.85 -2.36
N LEU A 179 6.16 6.93 -1.66
CA LEU A 179 6.67 5.56 -1.44
C LEU A 179 6.81 4.78 -2.75
N TRP A 180 5.86 4.93 -3.66
CA TRP A 180 5.91 4.34 -5.00
C TRP A 180 6.95 5.02 -5.88
N CYS A 181 7.05 6.35 -5.83
CA CYS A 181 8.03 7.11 -6.60
C CYS A 181 9.48 6.74 -6.26
N ARG A 182 9.76 6.32 -5.02
CA ARG A 182 11.10 5.85 -4.61
C ARG A 182 11.58 4.65 -5.43
N ARG A 183 10.70 3.98 -6.16
CA ARG A 183 11.02 2.76 -6.90
C ARG A 183 11.37 3.03 -8.36
N PHE A 184 11.32 4.28 -8.82
CA PHE A 184 11.79 4.67 -10.14
C PHE A 184 13.32 4.64 -10.24
N VAL A 185 13.82 3.98 -11.27
CA VAL A 185 15.27 3.81 -11.53
C VAL A 185 15.64 4.18 -12.95
N THR A 186 14.73 4.02 -13.93
CA THR A 186 15.02 4.30 -15.35
C THR A 186 14.46 5.63 -15.82
N GLU A 187 13.25 5.99 -15.39
CA GLU A 187 12.61 7.26 -15.70
C GLU A 187 11.55 7.64 -14.65
N VAL A 188 11.21 8.92 -14.57
CA VAL A 188 10.01 9.37 -13.86
C VAL A 188 8.86 9.46 -14.87
N PRO A 189 7.67 8.87 -14.62
CA PRO A 189 6.57 8.92 -15.57
C PRO A 189 6.20 10.35 -15.98
N LYS A 190 6.08 10.63 -17.27
CA LYS A 190 5.74 11.97 -17.79
C LYS A 190 4.47 12.54 -17.17
N MET A 191 3.46 11.70 -16.96
CA MET A 191 2.22 12.08 -16.29
C MET A 191 2.44 12.64 -14.88
N LEU A 192 3.41 12.10 -14.13
CA LEU A 192 3.78 12.61 -12.82
C LEU A 192 4.54 13.93 -12.90
N VAL A 193 5.47 14.05 -13.86
CA VAL A 193 6.23 15.28 -14.11
C VAL A 193 5.27 16.44 -14.45
N GLU A 194 4.34 16.22 -15.37
CA GLU A 194 3.32 17.20 -15.73
C GLU A 194 2.36 17.49 -14.58
N TRP A 195 2.05 16.47 -13.77
CA TRP A 195 1.26 16.68 -12.56
C TRP A 195 1.98 17.57 -11.55
N PHE A 196 3.29 17.40 -11.32
CA PHE A 196 4.06 18.31 -10.45
C PHE A 196 4.01 19.76 -10.96
N LYS A 197 4.24 19.99 -12.26
CA LYS A 197 4.14 21.33 -12.85
C LYS A 197 2.77 21.97 -12.60
N LYS A 198 1.69 21.20 -12.78
CA LYS A 198 0.32 21.67 -12.57
C LYS A 198 -0.05 21.84 -11.10
N ALA A 199 0.37 20.93 -10.22
CA ALA A 199 -0.06 20.89 -8.83
C ALA A 199 0.32 22.16 -8.06
N PHE A 200 1.50 22.74 -8.35
CA PHE A 200 1.98 23.94 -7.69
C PHE A 200 1.20 25.22 -8.08
N SER A 201 0.52 25.22 -9.23
CA SER A 201 -0.34 26.34 -9.64
C SER A 201 -1.77 26.25 -9.11
N LEU A 202 -2.14 25.16 -8.45
CA LEU A 202 -3.49 24.98 -7.92
C LEU A 202 -3.68 25.76 -6.62
N LYS A 203 -4.87 26.36 -6.45
CA LYS A 203 -5.26 27.03 -5.19
C LYS A 203 -5.20 26.11 -3.96
N ALA A 204 -5.41 24.81 -4.17
CA ALA A 204 -5.31 23.79 -3.12
C ALA A 204 -3.86 23.49 -2.67
N CYS A 205 -2.84 24.03 -3.34
CA CYS A 205 -1.43 23.85 -2.98
C CYS A 205 -1.03 24.81 -1.84
N THR A 206 -1.57 24.55 -0.66
CA THR A 206 -1.19 25.20 0.59
C THR A 206 0.27 24.91 0.94
N SER A 207 0.82 25.54 1.98
CA SER A 207 2.19 25.28 2.44
C SER A 207 2.43 23.80 2.77
N ALA A 208 1.48 23.14 3.45
CA ALA A 208 1.58 21.73 3.79
C ALA A 208 1.54 20.82 2.55
N VAL A 209 0.63 21.10 1.62
CA VAL A 209 0.51 20.35 0.35
C VAL A 209 1.76 20.54 -0.51
N ARG A 210 2.28 21.77 -0.59
CA ARG A 210 3.53 22.09 -1.28
C ARG A 210 4.71 21.32 -0.68
N HIS A 211 4.85 21.33 0.64
CA HIS A 211 5.89 20.55 1.32
C HIS A 211 5.79 19.06 0.98
N ALA A 212 4.58 18.48 1.00
CA ALA A 212 4.37 17.08 0.64
C ALA A 212 4.79 16.79 -0.80
N TYR A 213 4.45 17.66 -1.76
CA TYR A 213 4.87 17.51 -3.15
C TYR A 213 6.39 17.62 -3.31
N LEU A 214 7.05 18.54 -2.62
CA LEU A 214 8.51 18.63 -2.62
C LEU A 214 9.16 17.34 -2.10
N GLN A 215 8.63 16.76 -1.02
CA GLN A 215 9.10 15.46 -0.53
C GLN A 215 8.87 14.33 -1.55
N CYS A 216 7.74 14.36 -2.26
CA CYS A 216 7.45 13.42 -3.32
C CYS A 216 8.41 13.59 -4.52
N MET A 217 8.75 14.82 -4.89
CA MET A 217 9.75 15.11 -5.92
C MET A 217 11.14 14.59 -5.53
N LEU A 218 11.57 14.79 -4.28
CA LEU A 218 12.83 14.23 -3.77
C LEU A 218 12.84 12.69 -3.81
N ALA A 219 11.69 12.06 -3.61
CA ALA A 219 11.54 10.62 -3.74
C ALA A 219 11.61 10.14 -5.21
N SER A 220 11.07 10.92 -6.16
CA SER A 220 11.01 10.61 -7.59
C SER A 220 12.33 10.84 -8.31
N PHE A 221 12.98 11.98 -8.08
CA PHE A 221 14.17 12.42 -8.83
C PHE A 221 15.44 12.11 -8.04
N LYS A 222 15.97 10.90 -8.22
CA LYS A 222 17.19 10.44 -7.55
C LYS A 222 17.98 9.45 -8.42
N GLY A 223 19.26 9.25 -8.09
CA GLY A 223 20.12 8.32 -8.82
C GLY A 223 20.15 8.64 -10.32
N ASN A 224 19.94 7.62 -11.16
CA ASN A 224 20.00 7.73 -12.61
C ASN A 224 18.96 8.69 -13.22
N VAL A 225 17.85 8.94 -12.53
CA VAL A 225 16.77 9.82 -13.02
C VAL A 225 16.84 11.25 -12.47
N LEU A 226 17.88 11.57 -11.69
CA LEU A 226 18.01 12.89 -11.03
C LEU A 226 17.96 14.06 -12.03
N LEU A 227 18.60 13.92 -13.20
CA LEU A 227 18.66 14.99 -14.20
C LEU A 227 17.28 15.38 -14.76
N GLN A 228 16.29 14.47 -14.72
CA GLN A 228 14.90 14.77 -15.12
C GLN A 228 14.25 15.80 -14.19
N GLY A 229 14.75 15.93 -12.94
CA GLY A 229 14.29 16.93 -11.98
C GLY A 229 14.66 18.36 -12.36
N SER A 230 15.56 18.57 -13.32
CA SER A 230 15.93 19.92 -13.80
C SER A 230 14.73 20.69 -14.37
N GLU A 231 13.76 19.99 -14.97
CA GLU A 231 12.51 20.57 -15.45
C GLU A 231 11.65 21.19 -14.32
N MET A 232 11.92 20.80 -13.08
CA MET A 232 11.17 21.28 -11.91
C MET A 232 11.79 22.51 -11.24
N LEU A 233 13.01 22.92 -11.64
CA LEU A 233 13.71 24.06 -11.04
C LEU A 233 12.88 25.36 -10.98
N PRO A 234 12.09 25.71 -12.01
CA PRO A 234 11.24 26.91 -11.95
C PRO A 234 10.19 26.88 -10.84
N LEU A 235 9.87 25.71 -10.27
CA LEU A 235 8.92 25.57 -9.17
C LEU A 235 9.55 25.84 -7.78
N LEU A 236 10.89 25.93 -7.71
CA LEU A 236 11.65 26.07 -6.48
C LEU A 236 12.13 27.50 -6.21
N ILE A 237 11.90 28.41 -7.17
CA ILE A 237 12.26 29.83 -7.15
C ILE A 237 10.99 30.64 -6.91
#